data_AF-A0A359LVP9-F1
#
_entry.id   AF-A0A359LVP9-F1
#
_cell.length_a   1.000
_cell.length_b   1.000
_cell.length_c   1.000
_cell.angle_alpha   90.00
_cell.angle_beta   90.00
_cell.angle_gamma   90.00
#
_symmetry.space_group_name_H-M   'P 1'
#
loop_
_entity.id
_entity.type
_entity.pdbx_description
1 polymer ?
#
loop_
_entity_poly.entity_id
_entity_poly.type
_entity_poly.pdbx_seq_one_letter_code
_entity_poly.pdbx_strand_id
1 'polypeptide(L)'
;MKGLTDIPGIRVGHASDYEGITGCTAILCEQGAVAGVDVRGSASGTEELEVLSPLHVTSHIHAVVLAGGSAFGLEAASGVRRYLEAKGVGFDV
;
A
#
# COMPACT_ATOMS: atom_id res chain seq x y z
N MET A 1 -5.33 19.92 -12.43
CA MET A 1 -4.21 18.95 -12.53
C MET A 1 -4.84 17.58 -12.55
N LYS A 2 -4.49 16.72 -13.51
CA LYS A 2 -5.00 15.34 -13.55
C LYS A 2 -4.02 14.42 -12.83
N GLY A 3 -4.50 13.41 -12.11
CA GLY A 3 -3.67 12.53 -11.29
C GLY A 3 -4.38 11.24 -10.88
N LEU A 4 -3.71 10.43 -10.06
CA LEU A 4 -4.23 9.12 -9.63
C LEU A 4 -5.60 9.23 -8.93
N THR A 5 -5.82 10.31 -8.17
CA THR A 5 -7.08 10.58 -7.45
C THR A 5 -8.23 11.06 -8.34
N ASP A 6 -8.01 11.21 -9.65
CA ASP A 6 -9.13 11.39 -10.59
C ASP A 6 -9.95 10.10 -10.73
N ILE A 7 -9.39 8.96 -10.32
CA ILE A 7 -10.10 7.68 -10.20
C ILE A 7 -10.94 7.72 -8.92
N PRO A 8 -12.29 7.66 -9.01
CA PRO A 8 -13.15 7.69 -7.84
C PRO A 8 -12.82 6.57 -6.85
N GLY A 9 -12.80 6.91 -5.56
CA GLY A 9 -12.51 5.94 -4.48
C GLY A 9 -11.02 5.75 -4.17
N ILE A 10 -10.11 6.19 -5.04
CA ILE A 10 -8.67 6.19 -4.73
C ILE A 10 -8.30 7.44 -3.94
N ARG A 11 -7.65 7.24 -2.79
CA ARG A 11 -7.13 8.32 -1.94
C ARG A 11 -5.62 8.17 -1.78
N VAL A 12 -4.90 9.27 -1.68
CA VAL A 12 -3.44 9.26 -1.51
C VAL A 12 -3.07 10.15 -0.32
N GLY A 13 -2.19 9.66 0.55
CA GLY A 13 -1.63 10.40 1.67
C GLY A 13 -0.11 10.28 1.71
N HIS A 14 0.55 11.33 2.18
CA HIS A 14 2.00 11.38 2.32
C HIS A 14 2.38 11.78 3.74
N ALA A 15 3.43 11.16 4.28
CA ALA A 15 4.11 11.59 5.48
C ALA A 15 5.60 11.72 5.18
N SER A 16 6.20 12.84 5.55
CA SER A 16 7.61 13.15 5.25
C SER A 16 8.34 13.57 6.51
N ASP A 17 9.53 13.01 6.70
CA ASP A 17 10.52 13.47 7.65
C ASP A 17 11.61 14.22 6.86
N TYR A 18 11.61 15.55 7.00
CA TYR A 18 12.54 16.42 6.28
C TYR A 18 13.93 16.48 6.91
N GLU A 19 14.08 16.11 8.18
CA GLU A 19 15.40 16.00 8.83
C GLU A 19 16.05 14.66 8.46
N GLY A 20 15.28 13.57 8.56
CA GLY A 20 15.71 12.22 8.16
C GLY A 20 15.76 11.98 6.66
N ILE A 21 15.25 12.91 5.85
CA ILE A 21 15.15 12.84 4.37
C ILE A 21 14.49 11.52 3.93
N THR A 22 13.34 11.21 4.53
CA THR A 22 12.59 9.99 4.27
C THR A 22 11.09 10.23 4.38
N GLY A 23 10.28 9.21 4.15
CA GLY A 23 8.84 9.28 4.26
C GLY A 23 8.13 8.07 3.68
N CYS A 24 6.81 8.12 3.67
CA CYS A 24 5.98 7.13 3.02
C CYS A 24 4.79 7.77 2.29
N THR A 25 4.27 7.04 1.32
CA THR A 25 3.05 7.33 0.59
C THR A 25 2.12 6.14 0.72
N ALA A 26 0.91 6.39 1.21
CA ALA A 26 -0.16 5.40 1.26
C ALA A 26 -1.18 5.72 0.16
N ILE A 27 -1.45 4.73 -0.69
CA ILE A 27 -2.50 4.77 -1.70
C ILE A 27 -3.61 3.87 -1.17
N LEU A 28 -4.77 4.43 -0.89
CA LEU A 28 -5.91 3.74 -0.29
C LEU A 28 -7.00 3.47 -1.33
N CYS A 29 -7.50 2.26 -1.34
CA CYS A 29 -8.69 1.80 -2.05
C CYS A 29 -9.62 1.14 -1.02
N GLU A 30 -10.22 1.93 -0.14
CA GLU A 30 -11.00 1.43 1.03
C GLU A 30 -12.20 0.54 0.64
N GLN A 31 -12.69 0.63 -0.61
CA GLN A 31 -13.75 -0.25 -1.16
C GLN A 31 -13.22 -1.57 -1.74
N GLY A 32 -11.92 -1.81 -1.66
CA GLY A 32 -11.23 -2.89 -2.34
C GLY A 32 -10.89 -2.52 -3.80
N ALA A 33 -9.75 -3.00 -4.28
CA ALA A 33 -9.37 -2.92 -5.68
C ALA A 33 -8.71 -4.23 -6.11
N VAL A 34 -9.06 -4.69 -7.32
CA VAL A 34 -8.34 -5.79 -7.97
C VAL A 34 -6.91 -5.32 -8.28
N ALA A 35 -5.94 -6.13 -7.89
CA ALA A 35 -4.53 -5.75 -8.00
C ALA A 35 -3.66 -6.89 -8.53
N GLY A 36 -2.48 -6.51 -9.01
CA GLY A 36 -1.40 -7.38 -9.44
C GLY A 36 -0.09 -6.61 -9.36
N VAL A 37 1.04 -7.30 -9.42
CA VAL A 37 2.38 -6.70 -9.31
C VAL A 37 3.36 -7.31 -10.32
N ASP A 38 4.25 -6.47 -10.84
CA ASP A 38 5.44 -6.88 -11.59
C ASP A 38 6.67 -6.25 -10.95
N VAL A 39 7.56 -7.09 -10.42
CA VAL A 39 8.81 -6.67 -9.78
C VAL A 39 9.96 -6.91 -10.74
N ARG A 40 10.45 -5.83 -11.34
CA ARG A 40 11.51 -5.88 -12.36
C ARG A 40 12.93 -5.72 -11.82
N GLY A 41 13.07 -5.23 -10.58
CA GLY A 41 14.37 -5.04 -9.92
C GLY A 41 14.77 -6.26 -9.09
N SER A 42 16.04 -6.65 -9.14
CA SER A 42 16.56 -7.81 -8.39
C SER A 42 16.78 -7.55 -6.90
N ALA A 43 16.99 -6.30 -6.49
CA ALA A 43 17.22 -5.90 -5.10
C ALA A 43 15.96 -5.19 -4.53
N SER A 44 14.81 -5.83 -4.65
CA SER A 44 13.52 -5.24 -4.23
C SER A 44 13.21 -5.58 -2.78
N GLY A 45 12.92 -4.56 -1.97
CA GLY A 45 12.34 -4.73 -0.64
C GLY A 45 10.82 -4.66 -0.72
N THR A 46 10.16 -5.76 -0.39
CA THR A 46 8.70 -5.89 -0.56
C THR A 46 8.10 -6.66 0.60
N GLU A 47 6.85 -6.36 0.94
CA GLU A 47 6.05 -7.06 1.95
C GLU A 47 4.70 -7.44 1.30
N GLU A 48 4.16 -8.62 1.64
CA GLU A 48 2.81 -9.08 1.27
C GLU A 48 2.53 -9.21 -0.25
N LEU A 49 3.52 -9.47 -1.11
CA LEU A 49 3.26 -9.60 -2.55
C LEU A 49 2.36 -10.78 -2.92
N GLU A 50 2.34 -11.84 -2.11
CA GLU A 50 1.55 -13.04 -2.42
C GLU A 50 0.04 -12.73 -2.46
N VAL A 51 -0.42 -11.68 -1.76
CA VAL A 51 -1.83 -11.25 -1.83
C VAL A 51 -2.23 -10.69 -3.20
N LEU A 52 -1.25 -10.38 -4.04
CA LEU A 52 -1.41 -9.88 -5.41
C LEU A 52 -1.36 -11.01 -6.45
N SER A 53 -1.17 -12.25 -6.01
CA SER A 53 -1.23 -13.44 -6.85
C SER A 53 -2.66 -13.68 -7.32
N PRO A 54 -2.90 -14.00 -8.61
CA PRO A 54 -4.21 -14.41 -9.11
C PRO A 54 -4.76 -15.68 -8.44
N LEU A 55 -3.91 -16.43 -7.73
CA LEU A 55 -4.27 -17.65 -7.01
C LEU A 55 -4.59 -17.41 -5.52
N HIS A 56 -4.46 -16.17 -5.05
CA HIS A 56 -4.75 -15.83 -3.66
C HIS A 56 -6.25 -15.93 -3.35
N VAL A 57 -6.60 -16.21 -2.09
CA VAL A 57 -7.99 -16.42 -1.65
C VAL A 57 -8.89 -15.20 -1.85
N THR A 58 -8.29 -14.01 -1.87
CA THR A 58 -8.94 -12.76 -2.24
C THR A 58 -8.23 -12.16 -3.45
N SER A 59 -9.02 -11.57 -4.34
CA SER A 59 -8.54 -10.79 -5.47
C SER A 59 -8.41 -9.29 -5.17
N HIS A 60 -8.76 -8.85 -3.95
CA HIS A 60 -8.84 -7.43 -3.59
C HIS A 60 -7.83 -7.05 -2.52
N ILE A 61 -7.19 -5.88 -2.70
CA ILE A 61 -6.42 -5.17 -1.69
C ILE A 61 -7.09 -3.85 -1.32
N HIS A 62 -6.71 -3.28 -0.18
CA HIS A 62 -7.26 -2.03 0.33
C HIS A 62 -6.27 -0.89 0.39
N ALA A 63 -4.97 -1.17 0.23
CA ALA A 63 -3.94 -0.16 0.13
C ALA A 63 -2.65 -0.68 -0.54
N VAL A 64 -1.86 0.25 -1.06
CA VAL A 64 -0.45 0.07 -1.45
C VAL A 64 0.37 1.11 -0.72
N VAL A 65 1.55 0.71 -0.22
CA VAL A 65 2.45 1.60 0.50
C VAL A 65 3.80 1.67 -0.21
N LEU A 66 4.28 2.89 -0.44
CA LEU A 66 5.61 3.19 -0.92
C LEU A 66 6.38 3.88 0.20
N ALA A 67 7.55 3.38 0.57
CA ALA A 67 8.32 3.92 1.70
C ALA A 67 9.81 4.10 1.35
N GLY A 68 10.40 5.16 1.88
CA GLY A 68 11.85 5.27 2.02
C GLY A 68 12.37 4.38 3.14
N GLY A 69 13.69 4.35 3.37
CA GLY A 69 14.29 3.58 4.46
C GLY A 69 14.64 2.12 4.12
N SER A 70 14.61 1.73 2.83
CA SER A 70 14.96 0.37 2.38
C SER A 70 14.10 -0.69 3.10
N ALA A 71 14.66 -1.86 3.43
CA ALA A 71 13.95 -2.94 4.11
C ALA A 71 13.31 -2.52 5.45
N PHE A 72 13.93 -1.61 6.21
CA PHE A 72 13.36 -1.10 7.47
C PHE A 72 12.11 -0.26 7.25
N GLY A 73 11.98 0.38 6.08
CA GLY A 73 10.82 1.17 5.70
C GLY A 73 9.55 0.36 5.49
N LEU A 74 9.65 -0.96 5.30
CA LEU A 74 8.50 -1.84 5.11
C LEU A 74 7.53 -1.78 6.30
N GLU A 75 8.03 -1.50 7.51
CA GLU A 75 7.23 -1.28 8.72
C GLU A 75 6.17 -0.16 8.57
N ALA A 76 6.33 0.77 7.61
CA ALA A 76 5.30 1.75 7.29
C ALA A 76 3.96 1.09 6.89
N ALA A 77 3.99 -0.10 6.30
CA ALA A 77 2.80 -0.89 5.96
C ALA A 77 1.97 -1.25 7.20
N SER A 78 2.61 -1.50 8.35
CA SER A 78 1.94 -1.80 9.61
C SER A 78 1.02 -0.65 10.07
N GLY A 79 1.47 0.59 9.93
CA GLY A 79 0.66 1.77 10.24
C GLY A 79 -0.60 1.86 9.37
N VAL A 80 -0.48 1.54 8.08
CA VAL A 80 -1.62 1.52 7.15
C VAL A 80 -2.58 0.37 7.47
N ARG A 81 -2.07 -0.82 7.78
CA ARG A 81 -2.89 -1.96 8.23
C ARG A 81 -3.72 -1.59 9.46
N ARG A 82 -3.10 -1.00 10.49
CA ARG A 82 -3.80 -0.55 11.71
C ARG A 82 -4.86 0.51 11.44
N TYR A 83 -4.58 1.44 10.52
CA TYR A 83 -5.56 2.45 10.11
C TYR A 83 -6.77 1.83 9.39
N LEU A 84 -6.55 0.85 8.51
CA LEU A 84 -7.63 0.16 7.80
C LEU A 84 -8.44 -0.74 8.73
N GLU A 85 -7.78 -1.47 9.63
CA GLU A 85 -8.42 -2.28 10.66
C GLU A 85 -9.32 -1.44 11.57
N ALA A 86 -8.85 -0.28 12.05
CA ALA A 86 -9.65 0.64 12.87
C ALA A 86 -10.91 1.17 12.15
N LYS A 87 -10.97 1.05 10.82
CA LYS A 87 -12.12 1.40 9.99
C LYS A 87 -13.00 0.21 9.59
N GLY A 88 -12.64 -1.01 10.00
CA GLY A 88 -13.31 -2.23 9.55
C GLY A 88 -13.13 -2.50 8.06
N VAL A 89 -11.98 -2.09 7.50
CA VAL A 89 -11.64 -2.31 6.09
C VAL A 89 -10.57 -3.40 6.01
N GLY A 90 -10.89 -4.52 5.35
CA GLY A 90 -10.00 -5.66 5.27
C GLY A 90 -10.68 -6.89 4.66
N PHE A 91 -9.96 -8.01 4.68
CA PHE A 91 -10.54 -9.32 4.37
C PHE A 91 -11.40 -9.78 5.56
N ASP A 92 -12.62 -10.24 5.27
CA ASP A 92 -13.56 -10.73 6.28
C ASP A 92 -13.15 -12.15 6.74
N VAL A 93 -12.98 -12.35 8.04
CA VAL A 93 -12.44 -13.59 8.66
C VAL A 93 -13.37 -14.14 9.72
#